data_AF-A0A8F7UYJ7-F1
#
_entry.id   AF-A0A8F7UYJ7-F1
#
_cell.length_a   1.000
_cell.length_b   1.000
_cell.length_c   1.000
_cell.angle_alpha   90.00
_cell.angle_beta   90.00
_cell.angle_gamma   90.00
#
_symmetry.space_group_name_H-M   'P 1'
#
loop_
_entity.id
_entity.type
_entity.pdbx_description
1 polymer ?
#
loop_
_entity_poly.entity_id
_entity_poly.type
_entity_poly.pdbx_seq_one_letter_code
_entity_poly.pdbx_strand_id
1 'polypeptide(L)'
;MEFIFLGTSAGVPTRSRNVTAILLHLQHPTQPGVWLFDCGEGTQHQMLNTAFHPGKLERIFISHLHGDHLFGLPGLLCSRSMAGNPHPLTVYGPQGVREFIETTLLLSGSWTDFPLQIEEISAGDILDDGLRKVTAFRLEHPLECYGYRVVEHDKPGALNARALKAAGVTPGPLFQALKAGKTVTLADGRQINGADYLAPAVAGKSVAIFGDTAPCEAALALAQGVDVMVHETTLDASMEEKANARGHSSTRQTATLAREAAVGRLIITHISSRYDDKGCQRLLAECRAIFPATELAYDFSVFPV
;
A
#
# COMPACT_ATOMS: atom_id res chain seq x y z
N MET A 1 8.59 -6.15 -0.90
CA MET A 1 7.18 -5.83 -0.58
C MET A 1 6.29 -6.82 -1.30
N GLU A 2 5.11 -7.09 -0.75
CA GLU A 2 4.13 -8.02 -1.33
C GLU A 2 2.70 -7.58 -0.97
N PHE A 3 1.80 -7.61 -1.94
CA PHE A 3 0.37 -7.38 -1.74
C PHE A 3 -0.36 -8.69 -1.46
N ILE A 4 -1.32 -8.65 -0.55
CA ILE A 4 -2.30 -9.73 -0.33
C ILE A 4 -3.69 -9.10 -0.34
N PHE A 5 -4.49 -9.43 -1.33
CA PHE A 5 -5.85 -8.88 -1.46
C PHE A 5 -6.79 -9.67 -0.56
N LEU A 6 -7.45 -9.01 0.39
CA LEU A 6 -8.45 -9.64 1.25
C LEU A 6 -9.86 -9.51 0.67
N GLY A 7 -10.12 -8.47 -0.11
CA GLY A 7 -11.37 -8.29 -0.83
C GLY A 7 -11.19 -7.40 -2.06
N THR A 8 -11.95 -7.72 -3.10
CA THR A 8 -11.75 -7.19 -4.46
C THR A 8 -13.05 -6.77 -5.15
N SER A 9 -14.18 -6.78 -4.44
CA SER A 9 -15.52 -6.42 -4.93
C SER A 9 -15.82 -4.95 -4.70
N ALA A 10 -16.51 -4.32 -5.66
CA ALA A 10 -17.00 -2.95 -5.53
C ALA A 10 -18.36 -2.84 -4.85
N GLY A 11 -18.48 -1.93 -3.89
CA GLY A 11 -19.73 -1.50 -3.24
C GLY A 11 -20.36 -2.52 -2.29
N VAL A 12 -20.39 -3.80 -2.68
CA VAL A 12 -21.07 -4.88 -1.94
C VAL A 12 -20.31 -6.20 -2.05
N PRO A 13 -20.36 -7.08 -1.03
CA PRO A 13 -19.75 -8.39 -1.10
C PRO A 13 -20.54 -9.31 -2.03
N THR A 14 -19.86 -10.31 -2.58
CA THR A 14 -20.42 -11.37 -3.40
C THR A 14 -20.02 -12.73 -2.83
N ARG A 15 -20.52 -13.82 -3.42
CA ARG A 15 -20.10 -15.17 -3.02
C ARG A 15 -18.63 -15.46 -3.33
N SER A 16 -18.03 -14.75 -4.29
CA SER A 16 -16.66 -15.01 -4.76
C SER A 16 -15.65 -13.92 -4.36
N ARG A 17 -16.13 -12.73 -3.98
CA ARG A 17 -15.29 -11.57 -3.64
C ARG A 17 -15.91 -10.78 -2.50
N ASN A 18 -15.15 -10.52 -1.45
CA ASN A 18 -15.50 -9.58 -0.40
C ASN A 18 -15.23 -8.13 -0.84
N VAL A 19 -15.74 -7.16 -0.10
CA VAL A 19 -15.45 -5.72 -0.27
C VAL A 19 -14.00 -5.36 0.08
N THR A 20 -13.56 -4.18 -0.36
CA THR A 20 -12.16 -3.76 -0.42
C THR A 20 -11.40 -3.89 0.90
N ALA A 21 -10.28 -4.62 0.83
CA ALA A 21 -9.21 -4.59 1.81
C ALA A 21 -7.93 -5.19 1.20
N ILE A 22 -6.81 -4.50 1.35
CA ILE A 22 -5.53 -4.89 0.75
C ILE A 22 -4.44 -4.84 1.83
N LEU A 23 -3.81 -5.98 2.10
CA LEU A 23 -2.61 -6.00 2.94
C LEU A 23 -1.37 -5.71 2.10
N LEU A 24 -0.49 -4.90 2.65
CA LEU A 24 0.87 -4.71 2.17
C LEU A 24 1.84 -5.30 3.20
N HIS A 25 2.45 -6.43 2.83
CA HIS A 25 3.46 -7.09 3.63
C HIS A 25 4.85 -6.52 3.31
N LEU A 26 5.39 -5.80 4.29
CA LEU A 26 6.66 -5.10 4.22
C LEU A 26 7.76 -5.99 4.79
N GLN A 27 8.27 -6.90 3.97
CA GLN A 27 9.40 -7.74 4.35
C GLN A 27 10.67 -6.89 4.53
N HIS A 28 11.22 -6.86 5.74
CA HIS A 28 12.50 -6.22 6.04
C HIS A 28 13.26 -7.05 7.08
N PRO A 29 14.60 -7.18 6.99
CA PRO A 29 15.36 -8.05 7.90
C PRO A 29 15.22 -7.70 9.38
N THR A 30 14.97 -6.43 9.71
CA THR A 30 14.92 -5.94 11.10
C THR A 30 13.64 -5.21 11.48
N GLN A 31 12.82 -4.84 10.50
CA GLN A 31 11.60 -4.05 10.71
C GLN A 31 10.48 -4.54 9.76
N PRO A 32 10.11 -5.82 9.85
CA PRO A 32 9.00 -6.35 9.06
C PRO A 32 7.72 -5.67 9.53
N GLY A 33 6.85 -5.29 8.60
CA GLY A 33 5.57 -4.65 8.92
C GLY A 33 4.45 -5.23 8.09
N VAL A 34 3.22 -5.12 8.59
CA VAL A 34 2.01 -5.39 7.81
C VAL A 34 1.13 -4.15 7.90
N TRP A 35 0.83 -3.57 6.75
CA TRP A 35 -0.09 -2.44 6.63
C TRP A 35 -1.36 -2.89 5.92
N LEU A 36 -2.48 -2.26 6.25
CA LEU A 36 -3.78 -2.51 5.64
C LEU A 36 -4.23 -1.23 4.92
N PHE A 37 -4.69 -1.38 3.68
CA PHE A 37 -5.31 -0.33 2.88
C PHE A 37 -6.77 -0.68 2.68
N ASP A 38 -7.65 0.18 3.19
CA ASP A 38 -9.08 -0.02 3.38
C ASP A 38 -9.45 -1.23 4.26
N CYS A 39 -10.63 -1.15 4.86
CA CYS A 39 -11.13 -2.13 5.82
C CYS A 39 -12.65 -2.29 5.70
N GLY A 40 -13.10 -2.74 4.52
CA GLY A 40 -14.50 -3.07 4.28
C GLY A 40 -15.05 -4.14 5.24
N GLU A 41 -16.37 -4.23 5.33
CA GLU A 41 -17.03 -5.26 6.14
C GLU A 41 -16.49 -6.66 5.81
N GLY A 42 -16.28 -7.50 6.82
CA GLY A 42 -15.73 -8.83 6.62
C GLY A 42 -14.20 -8.91 6.56
N THR A 43 -13.46 -7.79 6.51
CA THR A 43 -11.98 -7.80 6.43
C THR A 43 -11.32 -8.68 7.49
N GLN A 44 -11.72 -8.56 8.76
CA GLN A 44 -11.19 -9.43 9.82
C GLN A 44 -11.49 -10.93 9.59
N HIS A 45 -12.63 -11.26 8.98
CA HIS A 45 -12.98 -12.64 8.63
C HIS A 45 -12.11 -13.15 7.47
N GLN A 46 -11.84 -12.30 6.49
CA GLN A 46 -10.90 -12.62 5.41
C GLN A 46 -9.49 -12.86 5.97
N MET A 47 -9.04 -12.06 6.94
CA MET A 47 -7.74 -12.27 7.59
C MET A 47 -7.63 -13.65 8.28
N LEU A 48 -8.71 -14.18 8.87
CA LEU A 48 -8.72 -15.52 9.48
C LEU A 48 -8.40 -16.65 8.50
N ASN A 49 -8.58 -16.41 7.20
CA ASN A 49 -8.24 -17.37 6.14
C ASN A 49 -6.80 -17.20 5.63
N THR A 50 -5.97 -16.39 6.31
CA THR A 50 -4.58 -16.12 5.94
C THR A 50 -3.63 -16.38 7.11
N ALA A 51 -2.32 -16.37 6.85
CA ALA A 51 -1.29 -16.40 7.90
C ALA A 51 -1.07 -15.02 8.58
N PHE A 52 -1.84 -13.99 8.20
CA PHE A 52 -1.76 -12.65 8.74
C PHE A 52 -2.88 -12.42 9.76
N HIS A 53 -2.48 -12.16 11.00
CA HIS A 53 -3.40 -11.86 12.09
C HIS A 53 -3.46 -10.34 12.33
N PRO A 54 -4.60 -9.76 12.76
CA PRO A 54 -4.73 -8.32 13.08
C PRO A 54 -3.65 -7.76 14.00
N GLY A 55 -3.08 -8.61 14.87
CA GLY A 55 -1.97 -8.24 15.75
C GLY A 55 -0.64 -7.89 15.04
N LYS A 56 -0.46 -8.27 13.78
CA LYS A 56 0.70 -7.86 12.97
C LYS A 56 0.52 -6.49 12.32
N LEU A 57 -0.70 -5.94 12.36
CA LEU A 57 -1.00 -4.64 11.77
C LEU A 57 -0.38 -3.54 12.62
N GLU A 58 0.41 -2.71 11.95
CA GLU A 58 1.00 -1.50 12.52
C GLU A 58 0.24 -0.25 12.08
N ARG A 59 -0.27 -0.27 10.84
CA ARG A 59 -0.90 0.88 10.20
C ARG A 59 -2.08 0.46 9.35
N ILE A 60 -3.15 1.25 9.40
CA ILE A 60 -4.32 1.12 8.53
C ILE A 60 -4.48 2.45 7.79
N PHE A 61 -4.66 2.42 6.48
CA PHE A 61 -4.88 3.58 5.63
C PHE A 61 -6.25 3.45 4.99
N ILE A 62 -7.15 4.38 5.29
CA ILE A 62 -8.51 4.44 4.75
C ILE A 62 -8.51 5.46 3.61
N SER A 63 -8.87 5.03 2.41
CA SER A 63 -8.95 5.90 1.24
C SER A 63 -10.09 6.89 1.37
N HIS A 64 -11.29 6.41 1.72
CA HIS A 64 -12.51 7.20 1.89
C HIS A 64 -13.53 6.50 2.81
N LEU A 65 -14.60 7.19 3.19
CA LEU A 65 -15.55 6.73 4.22
C LEU A 65 -16.79 6.00 3.69
N HIS A 66 -16.77 5.46 2.46
CA HIS A 66 -17.85 4.53 2.06
C HIS A 66 -17.77 3.23 2.86
N GLY A 67 -18.94 2.62 3.08
CA GLY A 67 -19.08 1.48 3.98
C GLY A 67 -18.26 0.25 3.58
N ASP A 68 -18.12 0.01 2.28
CA ASP A 68 -17.35 -1.08 1.70
C ASP A 68 -15.82 -0.89 1.82
N HIS A 69 -15.36 0.25 2.33
CA HIS A 69 -13.96 0.53 2.67
C HIS A 69 -13.76 0.75 4.18
N LEU A 70 -14.83 0.85 4.98
CA LEU A 70 -14.77 1.34 6.36
C LEU A 70 -15.41 0.41 7.41
N PHE A 71 -16.52 -0.26 7.09
CA PHE A 71 -17.38 -0.90 8.09
C PHE A 71 -16.75 -2.10 8.82
N GLY A 72 -15.68 -2.68 8.29
CA GLY A 72 -14.93 -3.75 8.98
C GLY A 72 -14.06 -3.23 10.12
N LEU A 73 -13.76 -1.93 10.14
CA LEU A 73 -12.77 -1.34 11.04
C LEU A 73 -13.11 -1.51 12.53
N PRO A 74 -14.34 -1.22 13.01
CA PRO A 74 -14.65 -1.34 14.43
C PRO A 74 -14.48 -2.77 14.95
N GLY A 75 -14.98 -3.75 14.19
CA GLY A 75 -14.85 -5.16 14.54
C GLY A 75 -13.40 -5.64 14.55
N LEU A 76 -12.58 -5.18 13.59
CA LEU A 76 -11.15 -5.49 13.55
C LEU A 76 -10.41 -4.95 14.78
N LEU A 77 -10.69 -3.71 15.19
CA LEU A 77 -10.08 -3.09 16.37
C LEU A 77 -10.44 -3.86 17.66
N CYS A 78 -11.70 -4.22 17.84
CA CYS A 78 -12.15 -5.02 18.97
C CYS A 78 -11.48 -6.40 19.00
N SER A 79 -11.44 -7.10 17.86
CA SER A 79 -10.77 -8.40 17.75
C SER A 79 -9.28 -8.32 18.05
N ARG A 80 -8.61 -7.26 17.62
CA ARG A 80 -7.20 -7.01 17.95
C ARG A 80 -7.00 -6.78 19.46
N SER A 81 -7.91 -6.07 20.11
CA SER A 81 -7.86 -5.84 21.57
C SER A 81 -8.06 -7.15 22.34
N MET A 82 -9.08 -7.93 21.97
CA MET A 82 -9.37 -9.22 22.62
C MET A 82 -8.24 -10.25 22.47
N ALA A 83 -7.45 -10.15 21.40
CA ALA A 83 -6.26 -10.97 21.22
C ALA A 83 -5.09 -10.60 22.15
N GLY A 84 -5.23 -9.54 22.97
CA GLY A 84 -4.22 -9.11 23.93
C GLY A 84 -2.95 -8.56 23.28
N ASN A 85 -3.04 -8.01 22.06
CA ASN A 85 -1.87 -7.44 21.39
C ASN A 85 -1.57 -6.05 21.94
N PRO A 86 -0.39 -5.80 22.55
CA PRO A 86 -0.08 -4.53 23.18
C PRO A 86 0.58 -3.51 22.22
N HIS A 87 0.92 -3.91 21.00
CA HIS A 87 1.65 -3.05 20.08
C HIS A 87 0.77 -1.91 19.58
N PRO A 88 1.31 -0.70 19.37
CA PRO A 88 0.55 0.43 18.88
C PRO A 88 0.00 0.17 17.48
N LEU A 89 -1.11 0.83 17.16
CA LEU A 89 -1.73 0.84 15.84
C LEU A 89 -2.10 2.28 15.48
N THR A 90 -1.71 2.71 14.28
CA THR A 90 -2.11 4.01 13.74
C THR A 90 -3.09 3.84 12.58
N VAL A 91 -4.23 4.53 12.64
CA VAL A 91 -5.19 4.61 11.55
C VAL A 91 -5.06 5.98 10.89
N TYR A 92 -4.83 6.00 9.59
CA TYR A 92 -4.83 7.20 8.75
C TYR A 92 -6.09 7.20 7.88
N GLY A 93 -6.77 8.32 7.76
CA GLY A 93 -7.94 8.44 6.89
C GLY A 93 -8.44 9.87 6.76
N PRO A 94 -9.41 10.15 5.89
CA PRO A 94 -9.99 11.48 5.74
C PRO A 94 -10.76 11.93 6.99
N GLN A 95 -11.18 13.20 7.01
CA GLN A 95 -11.99 13.75 8.09
C GLN A 95 -13.26 12.90 8.32
N GLY A 96 -13.54 12.57 9.58
CA GLY A 96 -14.66 11.74 10.02
C GLY A 96 -14.26 10.32 10.41
N VAL A 97 -13.07 9.83 10.04
CA VAL A 97 -12.61 8.48 10.44
C VAL A 97 -12.47 8.37 11.96
N ARG A 98 -12.03 9.45 12.62
CA ARG A 98 -11.92 9.52 14.08
C ARG A 98 -13.29 9.42 14.75
N GLU A 99 -14.22 10.26 14.33
CA GLU A 99 -15.58 10.27 14.86
C GLU A 99 -16.25 8.90 14.67
N PHE A 100 -16.07 8.27 13.50
CA PHE A 100 -16.60 6.94 13.24
C PHE A 100 -16.04 5.88 14.20
N ILE A 101 -14.72 5.82 14.39
CA ILE A 101 -14.09 4.86 15.30
C ILE A 101 -14.51 5.13 16.75
N GLU A 102 -14.38 6.37 17.22
CA GLU A 102 -14.67 6.73 18.62
C GLU A 102 -16.15 6.48 18.95
N THR A 103 -17.06 6.84 18.03
CA THR A 103 -18.51 6.63 18.21
C THR A 103 -18.86 5.14 18.22
N THR A 104 -18.31 4.36 17.29
CA THR A 104 -18.63 2.92 17.23
C THR A 104 -18.13 2.18 18.45
N LEU A 105 -16.91 2.47 18.93
CA LEU A 105 -16.39 1.88 20.17
C LEU A 105 -17.18 2.32 21.40
N LEU A 106 -17.54 3.60 21.50
CA LEU A 106 -18.35 4.13 22.60
C LEU A 106 -19.72 3.42 22.67
N LEU A 107 -20.44 3.38 21.55
CA LEU A 107 -21.80 2.82 21.50
C LEU A 107 -21.82 1.31 21.74
N SER A 108 -20.77 0.58 21.36
CA SER A 108 -20.65 -0.86 21.61
C SER A 108 -20.07 -1.20 22.99
N GLY A 109 -19.74 -0.20 23.82
CA GLY A 109 -19.09 -0.41 25.12
C GLY A 109 -17.71 -1.08 24.97
N SER A 110 -16.99 -0.77 23.91
CA SER A 110 -15.70 -1.36 23.54
C SER A 110 -14.54 -0.41 23.82
N TRP A 111 -13.33 -0.98 23.92
CA TRP A 111 -12.09 -0.25 24.15
C TRP A 111 -10.92 -0.98 23.46
N THR A 112 -9.75 -0.35 23.47
CA THR A 112 -8.50 -0.96 23.00
C THR A 112 -7.49 -1.09 24.14
N ASP A 113 -6.98 -2.30 24.36
CA ASP A 113 -5.89 -2.60 25.30
C ASP A 113 -4.49 -2.34 24.69
N PHE A 114 -4.45 -1.54 23.62
CA PHE A 114 -3.26 -1.08 22.94
C PHE A 114 -3.37 0.40 22.62
N PRO A 115 -2.23 1.10 22.41
CA PRO A 115 -2.25 2.49 21.96
C PRO A 115 -2.83 2.59 20.54
N LEU A 116 -4.04 3.15 20.43
CA LEU A 116 -4.67 3.48 19.15
C LEU A 116 -4.46 4.96 18.84
N GLN A 117 -3.78 5.26 17.74
CA GLN A 117 -3.62 6.60 17.21
C GLN A 117 -4.50 6.75 15.96
N ILE A 118 -5.23 7.85 15.84
CA ILE A 118 -6.08 8.13 14.68
C ILE A 118 -5.65 9.48 14.09
N GLU A 119 -5.19 9.46 12.85
CA GLU A 119 -4.69 10.62 12.13
C GLU A 119 -5.65 10.94 10.99
N GLU A 120 -6.34 12.07 11.10
CA GLU A 120 -7.12 12.63 10.01
C GLU A 120 -6.18 13.37 9.06
N ILE A 121 -6.09 12.90 7.82
CA ILE A 121 -5.07 13.33 6.87
C ILE A 121 -5.61 14.32 5.85
N SER A 122 -4.69 14.98 5.16
CA SER A 122 -4.93 15.71 3.91
C SER A 122 -3.92 15.27 2.85
N ALA A 123 -4.05 15.77 1.61
CA ALA A 123 -3.09 15.49 0.56
C ALA A 123 -1.68 15.98 0.96
N GLY A 124 -0.66 15.19 0.63
CA GLY A 124 0.73 15.46 0.97
C GLY A 124 1.40 14.33 1.74
N ASP A 125 2.51 14.63 2.39
CA ASP A 125 3.29 13.63 3.13
C ASP A 125 2.56 13.21 4.40
N ILE A 126 2.38 11.88 4.57
CA ILE A 126 1.65 11.28 5.69
C ILE A 126 2.62 10.76 6.75
N LEU A 127 3.66 10.05 6.32
CA LEU A 127 4.70 9.56 7.22
C LEU A 127 6.01 9.32 6.49
N ASP A 128 7.10 9.39 7.24
CA ASP A 128 8.40 8.85 6.88
C ASP A 128 8.95 8.09 8.10
N ASP A 129 9.08 6.77 8.00
CA ASP A 129 9.57 5.91 9.09
C ASP A 129 11.09 5.67 9.03
N GLY A 130 11.80 6.37 8.13
CA GLY A 130 13.23 6.21 7.87
C GLY A 130 13.58 5.02 6.97
N LEU A 131 12.62 4.14 6.67
CA LEU A 131 12.73 3.10 5.64
C LEU A 131 11.81 3.37 4.46
N ARG A 132 10.67 4.01 4.71
CA ARG A 132 9.56 4.19 3.77
C ARG A 132 8.90 5.54 3.99
N LYS A 133 8.50 6.15 2.89
CA LYS A 133 7.68 7.35 2.85
C LYS A 133 6.29 7.03 2.29
N VAL A 134 5.26 7.59 2.91
CA VAL A 134 3.88 7.54 2.40
C VAL A 134 3.40 8.95 2.08
N THR A 135 2.87 9.14 0.88
CA THR A 135 2.28 10.41 0.42
C THR A 135 0.86 10.14 -0.06
N ALA A 136 -0.11 10.93 0.41
CA ALA A 136 -1.51 10.87 0.00
C ALA A 136 -1.79 11.87 -1.13
N PHE A 137 -2.60 11.46 -2.10
CA PHE A 137 -3.02 12.30 -3.23
C PHE A 137 -4.54 12.32 -3.28
N ARG A 138 -5.13 13.52 -3.35
CA ARG A 138 -6.58 13.68 -3.45
C ARG A 138 -7.08 13.15 -4.80
N LEU A 139 -8.06 12.25 -4.76
CA LEU A 139 -8.69 11.62 -5.93
C LEU A 139 -10.07 12.22 -6.22
N GLU A 140 -10.69 11.83 -7.35
CA GLU A 140 -12.01 12.33 -7.78
C GLU A 140 -13.10 11.30 -7.45
N HIS A 141 -13.83 11.53 -6.37
CA HIS A 141 -14.83 10.61 -5.85
C HIS A 141 -15.92 11.40 -5.09
N PRO A 142 -17.16 10.88 -4.90
CA PRO A 142 -18.23 11.61 -4.21
C PRO A 142 -17.92 11.99 -2.76
N LEU A 143 -17.03 11.25 -2.11
CA LEU A 143 -16.48 11.58 -0.80
C LEU A 143 -15.05 12.11 -0.92
N GLU A 144 -14.54 12.67 0.19
CA GLU A 144 -13.11 12.86 0.35
C GLU A 144 -12.39 11.50 0.23
N CYS A 145 -11.54 11.37 -0.80
CA CYS A 145 -10.88 10.14 -1.18
C CYS A 145 -9.41 10.38 -1.49
N TYR A 146 -8.55 9.50 -0.99
CA TYR A 146 -7.11 9.54 -1.18
C TYR A 146 -6.58 8.26 -1.81
N GLY A 147 -5.63 8.43 -2.73
CA GLY A 147 -4.70 7.37 -3.09
C GLY A 147 -3.40 7.53 -2.31
N TYR A 148 -2.71 6.42 -2.05
CA TYR A 148 -1.47 6.38 -1.29
C TYR A 148 -0.31 5.91 -2.17
N ARG A 149 0.75 6.72 -2.22
CA ARG A 149 2.05 6.32 -2.78
C ARG A 149 2.97 5.91 -1.64
N VAL A 150 3.46 4.68 -1.68
CA VAL A 150 4.43 4.14 -0.71
C VAL A 150 5.75 3.93 -1.42
N VAL A 151 6.82 4.54 -0.90
CA VAL A 151 8.16 4.47 -1.49
C VAL A 151 9.14 4.01 -0.42
N GLU A 152 9.83 2.88 -0.64
CA GLU A 152 11.02 2.54 0.15
C GLU A 152 12.13 3.55 -0.18
N HIS A 153 12.89 3.97 0.83
CA HIS A 153 14.10 4.75 0.60
C HIS A 153 15.16 3.91 -0.10
N ASP A 154 16.00 4.57 -0.89
CA ASP A 154 17.12 3.95 -1.56
C ASP A 154 18.06 3.28 -0.56
N LYS A 155 18.52 2.08 -0.91
CA LYS A 155 19.46 1.33 -0.07
C LYS A 155 20.87 1.68 -0.52
N PRO A 156 21.79 1.98 0.42
CA PRO A 156 23.20 2.12 0.09
C PRO A 156 23.69 0.88 -0.66
N GLY A 157 24.52 1.09 -1.68
CA GLY A 157 25.08 -0.01 -2.45
C GLY A 157 25.85 -1.00 -1.58
N ALA A 158 26.09 -2.19 -2.11
CA ALA A 158 26.90 -3.18 -1.41
C ALA A 158 28.32 -2.64 -1.19
N LEU A 159 28.83 -2.79 0.02
CA LEU A 159 30.19 -2.43 0.36
C LEU A 159 31.16 -3.42 -0.29
N ASN A 160 32.17 -2.92 -1.00
CA ASN A 160 33.24 -3.75 -1.54
C ASN A 160 34.22 -4.17 -0.44
N ALA A 161 33.79 -5.16 0.34
CA ALA A 161 34.54 -5.70 1.47
C ALA A 161 35.94 -6.20 1.08
N ARG A 162 36.11 -6.71 -0.14
CA ARG A 162 37.40 -7.18 -0.65
C ARG A 162 38.36 -6.02 -0.86
N ALA A 163 37.91 -4.94 -1.51
CA ALA A 163 38.72 -3.74 -1.72
C ALA A 163 39.08 -3.06 -0.40
N LEU A 164 38.15 -2.99 0.56
CA LEU A 164 38.43 -2.44 1.89
C LEU A 164 39.46 -3.25 2.68
N LYS A 165 39.35 -4.59 2.66
CA LYS A 165 40.37 -5.46 3.26
C LYS A 165 41.73 -5.26 2.60
N ALA A 166 41.78 -5.11 1.27
CA ALA A 166 43.01 -4.83 0.53
C ALA A 166 43.58 -3.44 0.86
N ALA A 167 42.73 -2.46 1.18
CA ALA A 167 43.13 -1.14 1.66
C ALA A 167 43.60 -1.13 3.14
N GLY A 168 43.53 -2.26 3.84
CA GLY A 168 43.95 -2.41 5.23
C GLY A 168 42.86 -2.09 6.26
N VAL A 169 41.59 -2.04 5.86
CA VAL A 169 40.46 -1.83 6.77
C VAL A 169 40.04 -3.15 7.41
N THR A 170 40.07 -3.20 8.74
CA THR A 170 39.60 -4.35 9.51
C THR A 170 38.07 -4.40 9.53
N PRO A 171 37.45 -5.57 9.28
CA PRO A 171 36.00 -5.74 9.46
C PRO A 171 35.56 -5.37 10.88
N GLY A 172 34.44 -4.67 11.00
CA GLY A 172 33.93 -4.19 12.30
C GLY A 172 33.20 -2.86 12.19
N PRO A 173 33.21 -2.02 13.23
CA PRO A 173 32.52 -0.72 13.27
C PRO A 173 32.88 0.21 12.10
N LEU A 174 34.13 0.16 11.62
CA LEU A 174 34.59 0.96 10.48
C LEU A 174 33.86 0.60 9.18
N PHE A 175 33.52 -0.69 8.97
CA PHE A 175 32.75 -1.11 7.79
C PHE A 175 31.33 -0.54 7.80
N GLN A 176 30.70 -0.42 8.97
CA GLN A 176 29.37 0.19 9.08
C GLN A 176 29.42 1.68 8.78
N ALA A 177 30.42 2.40 9.31
CA ALA A 177 30.62 3.81 9.01
C ALA A 177 30.88 4.07 7.52
N LEU A 178 31.75 3.26 6.90
CA LEU A 178 32.03 3.32 5.46
C LEU A 178 30.81 2.95 4.62
N LYS A 179 30.01 1.96 5.05
CA LYS A 179 28.75 1.61 4.38
C LYS A 179 27.71 2.72 4.43
N ALA A 180 27.73 3.54 5.47
CA ALA A 180 26.94 4.76 5.56
C ALA A 180 27.54 5.94 4.76
N GLY A 181 28.54 5.70 3.91
CA GLY A 181 29.19 6.71 3.09
C GLY A 181 30.11 7.66 3.85
N LYS A 182 30.41 7.40 5.14
CA LYS A 182 31.28 8.27 5.94
C LYS A 182 32.74 8.08 5.54
N THR A 183 33.52 9.15 5.70
CA THR A 183 34.99 9.05 5.67
C THR A 183 35.49 8.64 7.05
N VAL A 184 36.38 7.65 7.09
CA VAL A 184 37.00 7.16 8.34
C VAL A 184 38.51 7.32 8.29
N THR A 185 39.12 7.64 9.42
CA THR A 185 40.58 7.69 9.58
C THR A 185 41.07 6.37 10.17
N LEU A 186 42.01 5.72 9.50
CA LEU A 186 42.64 4.50 9.98
C LEU A 186 43.71 4.80 11.03
N ALA A 187 44.16 3.76 11.75
CA ALA A 187 45.19 3.87 12.77
C ALA A 187 46.55 4.37 12.22
N ASP A 188 46.80 4.19 10.92
CA ASP A 188 47.99 4.70 10.23
C ASP A 188 47.83 6.14 9.69
N GLY A 189 46.73 6.80 10.02
CA GLY A 189 46.44 8.18 9.62
C GLY A 189 45.82 8.35 8.23
N ARG A 190 45.69 7.27 7.43
CA ARG A 190 45.03 7.34 6.12
C ARG A 190 43.53 7.61 6.29
N GLN A 191 42.99 8.48 5.44
CA GLN A 191 41.54 8.68 5.34
C GLN A 191 40.98 7.82 4.21
N ILE A 192 39.90 7.10 4.50
CA ILE A 192 39.17 6.28 3.54
C ILE A 192 37.74 6.79 3.46
N ASN A 193 37.36 7.24 2.26
CA ASN A 193 36.00 7.66 1.98
C ASN A 193 35.15 6.45 1.59
N GLY A 194 34.09 6.16 2.35
CA GLY A 194 33.21 5.02 2.09
C GLY A 194 32.55 5.06 0.71
N ALA A 195 32.29 6.25 0.17
CA ALA A 195 31.69 6.42 -1.16
C ALA A 195 32.49 5.74 -2.28
N ASP A 196 33.83 5.70 -2.17
CA ASP A 196 34.72 5.11 -3.17
C ASP A 196 34.66 3.56 -3.18
N TYR A 197 34.06 2.97 -2.15
CA TYR A 197 33.99 1.52 -1.92
C TYR A 197 32.55 0.98 -1.95
N LEU A 198 31.58 1.82 -2.34
CA LEU A 198 30.19 1.43 -2.49
C LEU A 198 29.88 1.14 -3.96
N ALA A 199 29.13 0.08 -4.21
CA ALA A 199 28.42 -0.08 -5.47
C ALA A 199 27.36 1.04 -5.63
N PRO A 200 26.79 1.25 -6.84
CA PRO A 200 25.63 2.13 -7.01
C PRO A 200 24.51 1.80 -6.00
N ALA A 201 23.80 2.83 -5.54
CA ALA A 201 22.65 2.66 -4.68
C ALA A 201 21.59 1.80 -5.36
N VAL A 202 20.90 0.99 -4.57
CA VAL A 202 19.77 0.19 -5.06
C VAL A 202 18.52 1.03 -4.82
N ALA A 203 17.86 1.41 -5.91
CA ALA A 203 16.62 2.17 -5.86
C ALA A 203 15.58 1.44 -4.99
N GLY A 204 14.92 2.20 -4.14
CA GLY A 204 13.81 1.68 -3.34
C GLY A 204 12.62 1.31 -4.20
N LYS A 205 11.85 0.32 -3.74
CA LYS A 205 10.61 -0.09 -4.39
C LYS A 205 9.50 0.91 -4.13
N SER A 206 8.67 1.17 -5.13
CA SER A 206 7.57 2.13 -5.04
C SER A 206 6.26 1.52 -5.52
N VAL A 207 5.18 1.81 -4.80
CA VAL A 207 3.83 1.36 -5.16
C VAL A 207 2.83 2.50 -5.06
N ALA A 208 1.80 2.44 -5.89
CA ALA A 208 0.64 3.32 -5.83
C ALA A 208 -0.60 2.48 -5.54
N ILE A 209 -1.32 2.81 -4.47
CA ILE A 209 -2.57 2.14 -4.07
C ILE A 209 -3.66 3.20 -4.14
N PHE A 210 -4.48 3.12 -5.17
CA PHE A 210 -5.58 4.05 -5.38
C PHE A 210 -6.76 3.67 -4.49
N GLY A 211 -7.47 4.69 -3.98
CA GLY A 211 -8.87 4.55 -3.62
C GLY A 211 -9.76 4.62 -4.87
N ASP A 212 -11.06 4.62 -4.64
CA ASP A 212 -12.05 4.78 -5.71
C ASP A 212 -11.91 6.14 -6.38
N THR A 213 -11.93 6.16 -7.71
CA THR A 213 -11.73 7.42 -8.44
C THR A 213 -12.24 7.36 -9.88
N ALA A 214 -12.83 8.48 -10.31
CA ALA A 214 -12.91 8.84 -11.73
C ALA A 214 -11.54 9.39 -12.19
N PRO A 215 -11.29 9.54 -13.51
CA PRO A 215 -10.07 10.16 -14.00
C PRO A 215 -9.86 11.56 -13.42
N CYS A 216 -8.66 11.82 -12.90
CA CYS A 216 -8.28 13.11 -12.33
C CYS A 216 -6.80 13.39 -12.54
N GLU A 217 -6.38 14.65 -12.43
CA GLU A 217 -5.00 15.06 -12.69
C GLU A 217 -4.01 14.43 -11.68
N ALA A 218 -4.40 14.35 -10.42
CA ALA A 218 -3.58 13.77 -9.35
C ALA A 218 -3.26 12.28 -9.56
N ALA A 219 -4.09 11.57 -10.33
CA ALA A 219 -3.92 10.15 -10.62
C ALA A 219 -2.57 9.88 -11.34
N LEU A 220 -2.20 10.73 -12.30
CA LEU A 220 -0.93 10.59 -13.02
C LEU A 220 0.26 10.80 -12.07
N ALA A 221 0.23 11.85 -11.25
CA ALA A 221 1.30 12.14 -10.30
C ALA A 221 1.49 11.03 -9.25
N LEU A 222 0.39 10.46 -8.76
CA LEU A 222 0.41 9.35 -7.82
C LEU A 222 1.03 8.08 -8.45
N ALA A 223 0.66 7.75 -9.69
CA ALA A 223 1.14 6.55 -10.38
C ALA A 223 2.53 6.71 -11.02
N GLN A 224 3.03 7.92 -11.25
CA GLN A 224 4.21 8.16 -12.09
C GLN A 224 5.42 7.30 -11.68
N GLY A 225 5.81 6.39 -12.57
CA GLY A 225 7.00 5.55 -12.51
C GLY A 225 7.01 4.50 -11.39
N VAL A 226 5.88 4.17 -10.77
CA VAL A 226 5.86 3.18 -9.68
C VAL A 226 6.11 1.76 -10.19
N ASP A 227 6.70 0.89 -9.37
CA ASP A 227 6.91 -0.52 -9.71
C ASP A 227 5.56 -1.25 -9.89
N VAL A 228 4.60 -0.98 -9.00
CA VAL A 228 3.27 -1.58 -9.02
C VAL A 228 2.19 -0.54 -8.71
N MET A 229 1.19 -0.49 -9.58
CA MET A 229 -0.01 0.34 -9.45
C MET A 229 -1.21 -0.56 -9.18
N VAL A 230 -1.88 -0.37 -8.05
CA VAL A 230 -3.17 -1.00 -7.73
C VAL A 230 -4.26 0.03 -7.95
N HIS A 231 -5.20 -0.27 -8.85
CA HIS A 231 -6.24 0.69 -9.24
C HIS A 231 -7.59 0.02 -9.41
N GLU A 232 -8.66 0.73 -9.04
CA GLU A 232 -10.01 0.26 -9.30
C GLU A 232 -10.28 0.12 -10.80
N THR A 233 -11.13 -0.83 -11.16
CA THR A 233 -11.59 -1.04 -12.53
C THR A 233 -13.03 -1.50 -12.49
N THR A 234 -13.87 -0.60 -11.97
CA THR A 234 -15.23 -0.97 -11.55
C THR A 234 -16.09 -1.43 -12.72
N LEU A 235 -15.94 -0.83 -13.91
CA LEU A 235 -16.75 -1.16 -15.09
C LEU A 235 -15.92 -1.33 -16.38
N ASP A 236 -16.49 -2.04 -17.36
CA ASP A 236 -15.92 -2.15 -18.71
C ASP A 236 -15.98 -0.82 -19.48
N ALA A 237 -15.25 -0.77 -20.60
CA ALA A 237 -15.15 0.43 -21.43
C ALA A 237 -16.50 0.93 -21.99
N SER A 238 -17.50 0.05 -22.12
CA SER A 238 -18.83 0.43 -22.63
C SER A 238 -19.66 1.19 -21.60
N MET A 239 -19.31 1.08 -20.31
CA MET A 239 -19.97 1.73 -19.20
C MET A 239 -19.14 2.87 -18.58
N GLU A 240 -18.18 3.40 -19.32
CA GLU A 240 -17.25 4.43 -18.83
C GLU A 240 -17.96 5.69 -18.31
N GLU A 241 -18.94 6.23 -19.05
CA GLU A 241 -19.70 7.40 -18.57
C GLU A 241 -20.42 7.13 -17.24
N LYS A 242 -20.93 5.91 -17.07
CA LYS A 242 -21.59 5.49 -15.83
C LYS A 242 -20.59 5.31 -14.69
N ALA A 243 -19.38 4.83 -14.97
CA ALA A 243 -18.31 4.74 -13.99
C ALA A 243 -17.94 6.16 -13.51
N ASN A 244 -17.60 7.04 -14.46
CA ASN A 244 -17.16 8.41 -14.19
C ASN A 244 -18.19 9.20 -13.37
N ALA A 245 -19.48 9.10 -13.73
CA ALA A 245 -20.57 9.80 -13.05
C ALA A 245 -20.73 9.39 -11.57
N ARG A 246 -20.09 8.31 -11.14
CA ARG A 246 -20.10 7.82 -9.76
C ARG A 246 -18.73 7.92 -9.09
N GLY A 247 -17.77 8.58 -9.73
CA GLY A 247 -16.39 8.65 -9.23
C GLY A 247 -15.64 7.33 -9.38
N HIS A 248 -15.86 6.59 -10.47
CA HIS A 248 -15.16 5.34 -10.78
C HIS A 248 -14.52 5.34 -12.16
N SER A 249 -13.64 4.37 -12.41
CA SER A 249 -12.88 4.23 -13.65
C SER A 249 -13.29 2.99 -14.46
N SER A 250 -13.16 3.12 -15.78
CA SER A 250 -13.30 2.02 -16.73
C SER A 250 -11.99 1.25 -16.93
N THR A 251 -12.07 0.04 -17.48
CA THR A 251 -10.92 -0.74 -17.98
C THR A 251 -9.98 0.09 -18.86
N ARG A 252 -10.55 0.84 -19.81
CA ARG A 252 -9.79 1.68 -20.75
C ARG A 252 -9.04 2.77 -20.03
N GLN A 253 -9.69 3.48 -19.11
CA GLN A 253 -9.08 4.60 -18.38
C GLN A 253 -7.95 4.11 -17.48
N THR A 254 -8.19 3.05 -16.71
CA THR A 254 -7.19 2.49 -15.79
C THR A 254 -5.95 2.00 -16.53
N ALA A 255 -6.11 1.27 -17.63
CA ALA A 255 -4.98 0.79 -18.42
C ALA A 255 -4.25 1.92 -19.18
N THR A 256 -4.97 2.94 -19.64
CA THR A 256 -4.38 4.12 -20.27
C THR A 256 -3.51 4.90 -19.28
N LEU A 257 -4.02 5.13 -18.07
CA LEU A 257 -3.27 5.78 -16.99
C LEU A 257 -2.00 5.00 -16.64
N ALA A 258 -2.07 3.68 -16.50
CA ALA A 258 -0.90 2.84 -16.22
C ALA A 258 0.20 3.00 -17.29
N ARG A 259 -0.19 3.02 -18.57
CA ARG A 259 0.73 3.25 -19.68
C ARG A 259 1.35 4.66 -19.64
N GLU A 260 0.52 5.69 -19.43
CA GLU A 260 0.96 7.09 -19.41
C GLU A 260 1.87 7.41 -18.22
N ALA A 261 1.56 6.85 -17.06
CA ALA A 261 2.37 6.94 -15.86
C ALA A 261 3.66 6.10 -15.93
N ALA A 262 3.84 5.29 -16.98
CA ALA A 262 4.99 4.39 -17.16
C ALA A 262 5.24 3.47 -15.95
N VAL A 263 4.17 2.86 -15.43
CA VAL A 263 4.27 1.94 -14.29
C VAL A 263 4.87 0.60 -14.69
N GLY A 264 5.46 -0.12 -13.75
CA GLY A 264 6.00 -1.46 -14.00
C GLY A 264 4.90 -2.50 -14.25
N ARG A 265 3.90 -2.56 -13.35
CA ARG A 265 2.73 -3.44 -13.44
C ARG A 265 1.46 -2.76 -12.93
N LEU A 266 0.32 -3.14 -13.50
CA LEU A 266 -1.01 -2.72 -13.09
C LEU A 266 -1.75 -3.92 -12.49
N ILE A 267 -2.28 -3.77 -11.28
CA ILE A 267 -3.20 -4.73 -10.66
C ILE A 267 -4.58 -4.07 -10.59
N ILE A 268 -5.56 -4.68 -11.26
CA ILE A 268 -6.94 -4.19 -11.25
C ILE A 268 -7.76 -4.88 -10.16
N THR A 269 -8.56 -4.09 -9.44
CA THR A 269 -9.43 -4.54 -8.33
C THR A 269 -10.73 -3.75 -8.31
N HIS A 270 -11.51 -3.88 -7.23
CA HIS A 270 -12.77 -3.17 -7.02
C HIS A 270 -13.72 -3.39 -8.19
N ILE A 271 -13.97 -4.67 -8.49
CA ILE A 271 -14.72 -5.08 -9.67
C ILE A 271 -16.21 -5.09 -9.31
N SER A 272 -17.06 -4.49 -10.18
CA SER A 272 -18.50 -4.53 -9.96
C SER A 272 -19.03 -5.96 -9.86
N SER A 273 -19.87 -6.20 -8.85
CA SER A 273 -20.58 -7.47 -8.62
C SER A 273 -21.43 -7.96 -9.79
N ARG A 274 -21.61 -7.14 -10.83
CA ARG A 274 -22.31 -7.50 -12.07
C ARG A 274 -21.54 -8.47 -12.96
N TYR A 275 -20.21 -8.55 -12.81
CA TYR A 275 -19.38 -9.40 -13.65
C TYR A 275 -19.16 -10.75 -12.97
N ASP A 276 -19.53 -11.81 -13.68
CA ASP A 276 -19.12 -13.17 -13.35
C ASP A 276 -17.61 -13.36 -13.68
N ASP A 277 -17.08 -14.56 -13.44
CA ASP A 277 -15.66 -14.85 -13.69
C ASP A 277 -15.27 -14.58 -15.14
N LYS A 278 -16.14 -14.93 -16.10
CA LYS A 278 -15.92 -14.64 -17.53
C LYS A 278 -15.94 -13.14 -17.80
N GLY A 279 -16.84 -12.40 -17.16
CA GLY A 279 -16.87 -10.94 -17.18
C GLY A 279 -15.57 -10.34 -16.68
N CYS A 280 -15.07 -10.80 -15.54
CA CYS A 280 -13.80 -10.34 -14.99
C CYS A 280 -12.63 -10.61 -15.96
N GLN A 281 -12.61 -11.76 -16.64
CA GLN A 281 -11.61 -12.05 -17.68
C GLN A 281 -11.72 -11.13 -18.90
N ARG A 282 -12.94 -10.70 -19.27
CA ARG A 282 -13.13 -9.69 -20.32
C ARG A 282 -12.56 -8.33 -19.89
N LEU A 283 -12.78 -7.90 -18.65
CA LEU A 283 -12.19 -6.68 -18.12
C LEU A 283 -10.66 -6.72 -18.20
N LEU A 284 -10.07 -7.84 -17.76
CA LEU A 284 -8.62 -8.05 -17.84
C LEU A 284 -8.11 -7.99 -19.29
N ALA A 285 -8.83 -8.59 -20.24
CA ALA A 285 -8.47 -8.55 -21.65
C ALA A 285 -8.51 -7.13 -22.23
N GLU A 286 -9.53 -6.32 -21.87
CA GLU A 286 -9.61 -4.91 -22.26
C GLU A 286 -8.41 -4.11 -21.74
N CYS A 287 -8.05 -4.28 -20.46
CA CYS A 287 -6.88 -3.61 -19.91
C CYS A 287 -5.58 -4.05 -20.61
N ARG A 288 -5.38 -5.36 -20.81
CA ARG A 288 -4.18 -5.91 -21.45
C ARG A 288 -4.00 -5.50 -22.89
N ALA A 289 -5.09 -5.19 -23.60
CA ALA A 289 -5.01 -4.64 -24.96
C ALA A 289 -4.33 -3.25 -25.01
N ILE A 290 -4.37 -2.49 -23.91
CA ILE A 290 -3.76 -1.15 -23.80
C ILE A 290 -2.44 -1.21 -23.03
N PHE A 291 -2.39 -1.99 -21.95
CA PHE A 291 -1.23 -2.17 -21.10
C PHE A 291 -1.03 -3.66 -20.79
N PRO A 292 -0.17 -4.38 -21.53
CA PRO A 292 -0.05 -5.84 -21.40
C PRO A 292 0.33 -6.35 -20.01
N ALA A 293 1.06 -5.55 -19.23
CA ALA A 293 1.48 -5.87 -17.86
C ALA A 293 0.36 -5.62 -16.82
N THR A 294 -0.87 -6.00 -17.15
CA THR A 294 -2.03 -5.98 -16.23
C THR A 294 -2.33 -7.36 -15.65
N GLU A 295 -2.62 -7.39 -14.36
CA GLU A 295 -3.06 -8.55 -13.60
C GLU A 295 -4.39 -8.23 -12.90
N LEU A 296 -5.24 -9.24 -12.71
CA LEU A 296 -6.54 -9.10 -12.04
C LEU A 296 -6.43 -9.65 -10.62
N ALA A 297 -6.76 -8.83 -9.62
CA ALA A 297 -6.81 -9.27 -8.24
C ALA A 297 -8.02 -10.19 -7.99
N TYR A 298 -7.81 -11.14 -7.10
CA TYR A 298 -8.83 -11.98 -6.48
C TYR A 298 -8.65 -11.96 -4.98
N ASP A 299 -9.69 -12.30 -4.24
CA ASP A 299 -9.54 -12.54 -2.81
C ASP A 299 -8.45 -13.60 -2.59
N PHE A 300 -7.55 -13.29 -1.66
CA PHE A 300 -6.34 -14.04 -1.30
C PHE A 300 -5.25 -14.14 -2.37
N SER A 301 -5.39 -13.44 -3.50
CA SER A 301 -4.29 -13.32 -4.47
C SER A 301 -3.12 -12.54 -3.88
N VAL A 302 -1.91 -12.97 -4.24
CA VAL A 302 -0.65 -12.44 -3.73
C VAL A 302 0.19 -11.92 -4.89
N PHE A 303 0.72 -10.70 -4.76
CA PHE A 303 1.57 -10.09 -5.79
C PHE A 303 2.86 -9.54 -5.17
N PRO A 304 4.05 -10.03 -5.57
CA PRO A 304 5.31 -9.42 -5.17
C PRO A 304 5.46 -8.05 -5.85
N VAL A 305 6.28 -7.17 -5.28
CA VAL A 305 6.65 -5.83 -5.81
C VAL A 305 8.11 -5.79 -6.25
#